data_AF-A0A535BHP7-F1
#
_entry.id   AF-A0A535BHP7-F1
#
_cell.length_a   1.000
_cell.length_b   1.000
_cell.length_c   1.000
_cell.angle_alpha   90.00
_cell.angle_beta   90.00
_cell.angle_gamma   90.00
#
_symmetry.space_group_name_H-M   'P 1'
#
loop_
_entity.id
_entity.type
_entity.pdbx_description
1 polymer ?
#
loop_
_entity_poly.entity_id
_entity_poly.type
_entity_poly.pdbx_seq_one_letter_code
_entity_poly.pdbx_strand_id
1 'polypeptide(L)' 'MIDYFRVAGGLFNQLQDTQQAAIGRAADHCASSIGAGKLVHLFGTGHGSFPALEAFPRSG' A
#
# COMPACT_ATOMS: atom_id res chain seq x y z
N MET A 1 -2.95 -24.11 -13.52
CA MET A 1 -2.22 -22.86 -13.87
C MET A 1 -3.17 -21.75 -14.34
N ILE A 2 -4.19 -22.05 -15.17
CA ILE A 2 -5.19 -21.05 -15.61
C ILE A 2 -6.02 -20.48 -14.43
N ASP A 3 -6.38 -21.30 -13.43
CA ASP A 3 -7.19 -20.82 -12.29
C ASP A 3 -6.47 -19.87 -11.34
N TYR A 4 -5.14 -20.01 -11.18
CA TYR A 4 -4.38 -19.15 -10.28
C TYR A 4 -4.45 -17.69 -10.71
N PHE A 5 -4.13 -17.43 -11.98
CA PHE A 5 -4.18 -16.07 -12.53
C PHE A 5 -5.61 -15.52 -12.61
N ARG A 6 -6.60 -16.37 -12.87
CA ARG A 6 -8.02 -15.99 -12.84
C ARG A 6 -8.44 -15.50 -11.44
N VAL A 7 -8.10 -16.25 -10.39
CA VAL A 7 -8.44 -15.89 -9.01
C VAL A 7 -7.65 -14.66 -8.56
N ALA A 8 -6.34 -14.61 -8.81
CA ALA A 8 -5.52 -13.46 -8.46
C ALA A 8 -6.00 -12.17 -9.15
N GLY A 9 -6.34 -12.25 -10.45
CA GLY A 9 -6.93 -11.13 -11.19
C GLY A 9 -8.25 -10.65 -10.59
N GLY A 10 -9.11 -11.57 -10.16
CA GLY A 10 -10.37 -11.23 -9.47
C GLY A 10 -10.14 -10.48 -8.16
N LEU A 11 -9.13 -10.87 -7.38
CA LEU A 11 -8.76 -10.16 -6.14
C LEU A 11 -8.25 -8.75 -6.42
N PHE A 12 -7.44 -8.56 -7.47
CA PHE A 12 -6.98 -7.22 -7.87
C PHE A 12 -8.13 -6.31 -8.27
N ASN A 13 -9.11 -6.81 -9.05
CA ASN A 13 -10.30 -6.04 -9.41
C ASN A 13 -11.08 -5.61 -8.15
N GLN A 14 -11.32 -6.54 -7.22
CA GLN A 14 -12.00 -6.22 -5.97
C GLN A 14 -11.26 -5.15 -5.14
N LEU A 15 -9.93 -5.23 -5.06
CA LEU A 15 -9.12 -4.22 -4.39
C LEU A 15 -9.23 -2.85 -5.08
N GLN A 16 -9.19 -2.83 -6.41
CA GLN A 16 -9.36 -1.60 -7.19
C GLN A 16 -10.74 -0.98 -6.98
N ASP A 17 -11.80 -1.77 -6.93
CA ASP A 17 -13.16 -1.24 -6.78
C ASP A 17 -13.45 -0.75 -5.36
N THR A 18 -12.79 -1.33 -4.34
CA THR A 18 -13.15 -1.09 -2.94
C THR A 18 -12.15 -0.25 -2.14
N GLN A 19 -10.87 -0.25 -2.50
CA GLN A 19 -9.82 0.32 -1.65
C GLN A 19 -9.27 1.69 -2.10
N GLN A 20 -9.61 2.16 -3.30
CA GLN A 20 -9.08 3.42 -3.86
C GLN A 20 -9.27 4.61 -2.91
N ALA A 21 -10.47 4.78 -2.35
CA ALA A 21 -10.75 5.88 -1.43
C ALA A 21 -9.95 5.78 -0.13
N ALA A 22 -9.70 4.58 0.39
CA ALA A 22 -8.90 4.38 1.60
C ALA A 22 -7.42 4.66 1.36
N ILE A 23 -6.88 4.19 0.23
CA ILE A 23 -5.50 4.44 -0.19
C ILE A 23 -5.27 5.94 -0.42
N GLY A 24 -6.20 6.63 -1.09
CA GLY A 24 -6.14 8.07 -1.30
C GLY A 24 -6.05 8.85 0.02
N ARG A 25 -6.92 8.54 0.99
CA ARG A 25 -6.86 9.19 2.32
C ARG A 25 -5.55 8.91 3.06
N ALA A 26 -5.02 7.68 2.97
CA ALA A 26 -3.73 7.35 3.56
C ALA A 26 -2.59 8.16 2.91
N ALA A 27 -2.62 8.31 1.58
CA ALA A 27 -1.67 9.15 0.85
C ALA A 27 -1.75 10.62 1.28
N ASP A 28 -2.96 11.18 1.41
CA ASP A 28 -3.18 12.56 1.86
C ASP A 28 -2.61 12.81 3.27
N HIS A 29 -2.81 11.86 4.20
CA HIS A 29 -2.24 11.95 5.55
C HIS A 29 -0.71 11.89 5.54
N CYS A 30 -0.12 10.98 4.76
CA CYS A 30 1.33 10.88 4.60
C CYS A 30 1.91 12.16 4.01
N ALA A 31 1.32 12.66 2.92
CA ALA A 31 1.75 13.89 2.24
C ALA A 31 1.64 15.10 3.17
N SER A 32 0.55 15.21 3.93
CA SER A 32 0.35 16.30 4.90
C SER A 32 1.39 16.27 6.03
N SER A 33 1.72 15.08 6.55
CA SER A 33 2.77 14.91 7.57
C SER A 33 4.13 15.37 7.03
N ILE A 34 4.51 14.86 5.86
CA ILE A 34 5.79 15.18 5.21
C ILE A 34 5.87 16.67 4.87
N GLY A 35 4.81 17.25 4.31
CA GLY A 35 4.73 18.67 3.97
C GLY A 35 4.85 19.60 5.18
N ALA A 36 4.48 19.11 6.37
CA ALA A 36 4.67 19.81 7.64
C ALA A 36 6.07 19.60 8.27
N GLY A 37 7.02 19.00 7.54
CA GLY A 37 8.36 18.67 8.03
C GLY A 37 8.40 17.53 9.05
N LYS A 38 7.34 16.70 9.09
CA LYS A 38 7.23 15.54 9.99
C LYS A 38 7.52 14.24 9.25
N LEU A 39 7.48 13.13 9.99
CA LEU A 39 7.80 11.80 9.50
C LEU A 39 6.55 10.93 9.32
N VAL A 40 6.68 9.88 8.52
CA VAL A 40 5.74 8.77 8.43
C VAL A 40 6.48 7.51 8.85
N HIS A 41 6.00 6.84 9.89
CA HIS A 41 6.57 5.59 10.37
C HIS A 41 5.75 4.42 9.85
N LEU A 42 6.43 3.41 9.31
CA LEU A 42 5.83 2.16 8.86
C LEU A 42 6.33 1.02 9.73
N PHE A 43 5.43 0.11 10.09
CA PHE A 43 5.74 -1.04 10.93
C PHE A 43 4.86 -2.23 10.54
N GLY A 44 5.43 -3.42 10.61
CA GLY A 44 4.73 -4.68 10.43
C GLY A 44 5.60 -5.85 10.91
N THR A 45 4.98 -7.00 11.17
CA THR A 45 5.66 -8.20 11.69
C THR A 45 5.54 -9.36 10.68
N GLY A 46 6.55 -10.22 10.64
CA GLY A 46 6.62 -11.34 9.68
C GLY A 46 6.49 -10.84 8.23
N HIS A 47 5.67 -11.52 7.41
CA HIS A 47 5.39 -11.10 6.03
C HIS A 47 4.67 -9.73 5.95
N GLY A 48 4.01 -9.30 7.03
CA GLY A 48 3.42 -7.96 7.12
C GLY A 48 4.45 -6.84 7.22
N SER A 49 5.75 -7.15 7.40
CA SER A 49 6.83 -6.17 7.31
C SER A 49 7.15 -5.75 5.87
N PHE A 50 6.80 -6.56 4.87
CA PHE A 50 7.18 -6.29 3.48
C PHE A 50 6.66 -4.95 2.96
N PRO A 51 5.38 -4.55 3.16
CA PRO A 51 4.91 -3.23 2.73
C PRO A 51 5.72 -2.06 3.32
N ALA A 52 6.23 -2.19 4.55
CA ALA A 52 7.05 -1.16 5.17
C ALA A 52 8.43 -1.05 4.48
N LEU A 53 9.04 -2.20 4.16
CA LEU A 53 10.33 -2.29 3.46
C LEU A 53 10.23 -1.83 1.99
N GLU A 54 9.14 -2.19 1.31
CA GLU A 54 8.88 -1.80 -0.08
C GLU A 54 8.64 -0.29 -0.22
N ALA A 55 8.03 0.34 0.79
CA ALA A 55 7.74 1.77 0.75
C ALA A 55 8.98 2.64 0.97
N PHE A 56 9.93 2.21 1.82
CA PHE A 56 11.17 2.93 2.07
C PHE A 56 12.26 2.03 2.72
N PRO A 57 13.54 2.13 2.29
CA PRO A 57 14.05 2.98 1.22
C PRO A 57 13.75 2.37 -0.16
N ARG A 58 13.16 3.16 -1.06
CA ARG A 58 13.00 2.80 -2.47
C ARG A 58 13.82 3.76 -3.33
N SER A 59 14.40 3.28 -4.43
CA SER A 59 14.86 4.19 -5.47
C SER A 59 13.63 4.91 -6.05
N GLY A 60 13.70 6.24 -6.00
CA GLY A 60 12.66 7.16 -6.46
C GLY A 60 12.31 6.96 -7.92
#